data_AF-A0A4V2AAZ5-F1
#
_entry.id   AF-A0A4V2AAZ5-F1
#
_cell.length_a   1.000
_cell.length_b   1.000
_cell.length_c   1.000
_cell.angle_alpha   90.00
_cell.angle_beta   90.00
_cell.angle_gamma   90.00
#
_symmetry.space_group_name_H-M   'P 1'
#
loop_
_entity.id
_entity.type
_entity.pdbx_description
1 polymer ?
#
loop_
_entity_poly.entity_id
_entity_poly.type
_entity_poly.pdbx_seq_one_letter_code
_entity_poly.pdbx_strand_id
1 'polypeptide(L)'
;MPVFFASESVLRNHQGVLGYPDNSQYVMVEAEAFELLEKCDYNLRAVCNQLGVPEKCWAEQKIYLIKIESDKARNLRVLSGNEAGTDKDWIPGGHHKNGFSQAVIDTVNIEDCMMMELKWKS
;
A
#
# COMPACT_ATOMS: atom_id res chain seq x y z
N MET A 1 -8.63 -1.19 10.02
CA MET A 1 -9.01 -1.44 8.61
C MET A 1 -7.74 -1.69 7.80
N PRO A 2 -7.73 -2.66 6.87
CA PRO A 2 -6.63 -2.86 5.92
C PRO A 2 -6.55 -1.70 4.93
N VAL A 3 -5.34 -1.15 4.73
CA VAL A 3 -5.10 -0.05 3.79
C VAL A 3 -3.84 -0.26 2.98
N PHE A 4 -3.75 0.42 1.84
CA PHE A 4 -2.51 0.53 1.06
C PHE A 4 -2.46 1.85 0.29
N PHE A 5 -1.27 2.22 -0.15
CA PHE A 5 -1.06 3.43 -0.95
C PHE A 5 -1.06 3.09 -2.44
N ALA A 6 -1.76 3.89 -3.25
CA ALA A 6 -1.78 3.73 -4.69
C ALA A 6 -1.70 5.08 -5.41
N SER A 7 -1.01 5.12 -6.53
CA SER A 7 -1.01 6.30 -7.40
C SER A 7 -2.21 6.32 -8.34
N GLU A 8 -2.55 7.50 -8.85
CA GLU A 8 -3.63 7.67 -9.82
C GLU A 8 -3.47 6.79 -11.07
N SER A 9 -2.24 6.58 -11.54
CA SER A 9 -1.99 5.71 -12.70
C SER A 9 -2.32 4.25 -12.42
N VAL A 10 -2.00 3.73 -11.23
CA VAL A 10 -2.39 2.37 -10.82
C VAL A 10 -3.90 2.23 -10.88
N LEU A 11 -4.62 3.20 -10.32
CA LEU A 11 -6.09 3.17 -10.24
C LEU A 11 -6.76 3.21 -11.63
N ARG A 12 -6.17 3.92 -12.60
CA ARG A 12 -6.68 4.00 -13.98
C ARG A 12 -6.36 2.76 -14.83
N ASN A 13 -5.21 2.13 -14.60
CA ASN A 13 -4.70 1.07 -15.49
C ASN A 13 -5.23 -0.33 -15.16
N HIS A 14 -5.68 -0.56 -13.93
CA HIS A 14 -5.97 -1.90 -13.43
C HIS A 14 -7.38 -2.43 -13.74
N GLN A 15 -8.11 -1.80 -14.67
CA GLN A 15 -9.46 -2.24 -15.11
C GLN A 15 -10.44 -2.53 -13.95
N GLY A 16 -10.23 -1.90 -12.79
CA GLY A 16 -11.05 -2.09 -11.61
C GLY A 16 -10.56 -3.11 -10.59
N VAL A 17 -9.45 -3.84 -10.80
CA VAL A 17 -8.91 -4.84 -9.85
C VAL A 17 -7.54 -4.43 -9.31
N LEU A 18 -7.45 -4.11 -8.02
CA LEU A 18 -6.22 -3.64 -7.38
C LEU A 18 -5.42 -4.81 -6.77
N GLY A 19 -4.13 -4.83 -7.07
CA GLY A 19 -3.17 -5.83 -6.62
C GLY A 19 -2.23 -6.26 -7.74
N TYR A 20 -1.39 -7.25 -7.43
CA TYR A 20 -0.42 -7.80 -8.35
C TYR A 20 -0.99 -8.99 -9.15
N PRO A 21 -0.39 -9.34 -10.31
CA PRO A 21 -0.89 -10.40 -11.19
C PRO A 21 -0.97 -11.80 -10.56
N ASP A 22 -0.27 -12.05 -9.46
CA ASP A 22 -0.28 -13.32 -8.72
C ASP A 22 -1.42 -13.41 -7.69
N ASN A 23 -2.41 -12.51 -7.79
CA ASN A 23 -3.52 -12.38 -6.85
C ASN A 23 -3.09 -11.99 -5.42
N SER A 24 -2.02 -11.19 -5.29
CA SER A 24 -1.60 -10.61 -4.01
C SER A 24 -1.85 -9.10 -3.97
N GLN A 25 -2.33 -8.59 -2.84
CA GLN A 25 -2.37 -7.16 -2.56
C GLN A 25 -1.81 -6.92 -1.16
N TYR A 26 -0.77 -6.10 -1.09
CA TYR A 26 -0.12 -5.72 0.16
C TYR A 26 -1.01 -4.74 0.91
N VAL A 27 -1.15 -4.94 2.22
CA VAL A 27 -1.91 -4.07 3.10
C VAL A 27 -1.16 -3.85 4.41
N MET A 28 -1.46 -2.74 5.05
CA MET A 28 -1.03 -2.40 6.40
C MET A 28 -2.23 -1.95 7.24
N VAL A 29 -1.99 -1.69 8.53
CA VAL A 29 -3.03 -1.17 9.42
C VAL A 29 -3.21 0.33 9.17
N GLU A 30 -4.46 0.80 9.08
CA GLU A 30 -4.77 2.22 8.88
C GLU A 30 -4.06 3.16 9.88
N ALA A 31 -4.04 2.80 11.17
CA ALA A 31 -3.37 3.61 12.19
C ALA A 31 -1.86 3.76 11.92
N GLU A 32 -1.20 2.67 11.52
CA GLU A 32 0.22 2.70 11.15
C GLU A 32 0.47 3.49 9.86
N ALA A 33 -0.49 3.49 8.92
CA ALA A 33 -0.38 4.30 7.71
C ALA A 33 -0.43 5.79 8.04
N PHE A 34 -1.29 6.21 8.97
CA PHE A 34 -1.31 7.59 9.46
C PHE A 34 -0.07 7.94 10.30
N GLU A 35 0.39 7.04 11.16
CA GLU A 35 1.65 7.21 11.91
C GLU A 35 2.83 7.42 10.94
N LEU A 36 2.91 6.63 9.86
CA LEU A 36 3.91 6.79 8.81
C LEU A 36 3.83 8.17 8.16
N LEU A 37 2.62 8.64 7.80
CA LEU A 37 2.41 9.96 7.19
C LEU A 37 2.85 11.08 8.12
N GLU A 38 2.49 11.02 9.40
CA GLU A 38 2.88 11.99 10.44
C GLU A 38 4.39 11.99 10.67
N LYS A 39 5.00 10.80 10.81
CA LYS A 39 6.46 10.62 10.97
C LYS A 39 7.24 11.19 9.79
N CYS A 40 6.66 11.17 8.59
CA CYS A 40 7.24 11.74 7.38
C CYS A 40 6.87 13.21 7.16
N ASP A 41 6.16 13.85 8.09
CA ASP A 41 5.62 15.21 7.97
C ASP A 41 4.85 15.43 6.65
N TYR A 42 4.12 14.41 6.19
CA TYR A 42 3.43 14.43 4.90
C TYR A 42 4.36 14.83 3.72
N ASN A 43 5.64 14.46 3.78
CA ASN A 43 6.58 14.61 2.68
C ASN A 43 6.59 13.35 1.80
N LEU A 44 6.23 13.50 0.54
CA LEU A 44 6.11 12.39 -0.43
C LEU A 44 7.39 11.56 -0.52
N ARG A 45 8.54 12.23 -0.62
CA ARG A 45 9.84 11.57 -0.75
C ARG A 45 10.20 10.75 0.49
N ALA A 46 9.93 11.30 1.68
CA ALA A 46 10.14 10.59 2.94
C ALA A 46 9.26 9.32 3.04
N VAL A 47 7.98 9.42 2.64
CA VAL A 47 7.06 8.26 2.62
C VAL A 47 7.51 7.21 1.61
N CYS A 48 7.86 7.61 0.39
CA CYS A 48 8.42 6.71 -0.63
C CYS A 48 9.63 5.94 -0.10
N ASN A 49 10.57 6.64 0.55
CA ASN A 49 11.76 6.02 1.15
C ASN A 49 11.40 5.02 2.25
N GLN A 50 10.41 5.34 3.10
CA GLN A 50 9.96 4.43 4.16
C GLN A 50 9.28 3.18 3.59
N LEU A 51 8.51 3.32 2.50
CA LEU A 51 7.79 2.22 1.88
C LEU A 51 8.61 1.42 0.85
N GLY A 52 9.87 1.82 0.59
CA GLY A 52 10.69 1.19 -0.45
C GLY A 52 10.22 1.48 -1.88
N VAL A 53 9.30 2.42 -2.06
CA VAL A 53 8.77 2.80 -3.37
C VAL A 53 9.72 3.80 -4.04
N PRO A 54 10.20 3.55 -5.28
CA PRO A 54 10.97 4.54 -6.00
C PRO A 54 10.17 5.83 -6.21
N GLU A 55 10.71 6.99 -5.82
CA GLU A 55 10.00 8.28 -5.89
C GLU A 55 9.41 8.58 -7.28
N LYS A 56 10.12 8.20 -8.35
CA LYS A 56 9.67 8.31 -9.74
C LYS A 56 8.34 7.60 -10.03
N CYS A 57 7.96 6.59 -9.25
CA CYS A 57 6.69 5.87 -9.41
C CYS A 57 5.50 6.75 -9.01
N TRP A 58 5.71 7.71 -8.10
CA TRP A 58 4.68 8.56 -7.50
C TRP A 58 4.86 10.05 -7.82
N ALA A 59 6.00 10.44 -8.41
CA ALA A 59 6.27 11.80 -8.85
C ALA A 59 5.16 12.31 -9.78
N GLU A 60 4.74 13.56 -9.55
CA GLU A 60 3.71 14.27 -10.33
C GLU A 60 2.33 13.58 -10.38
N GLN A 61 2.09 12.59 -9.52
CA GLN A 61 0.83 11.87 -9.45
C GLN A 61 0.09 12.16 -8.15
N LYS A 62 -1.24 12.14 -8.22
CA LYS A 62 -2.06 12.04 -7.01
C LYS A 62 -1.86 10.67 -6.39
N ILE A 63 -1.68 10.65 -5.08
CA ILE A 63 -1.55 9.43 -4.31
C ILE A 63 -2.76 9.32 -3.39
N TYR A 64 -3.27 8.10 -3.25
CA TYR A 64 -4.44 7.80 -2.46
C TYR A 64 -4.09 6.79 -1.39
N LEU A 65 -4.66 6.97 -0.20
CA LEU A 65 -4.80 5.89 0.76
C LEU A 65 -6.07 5.13 0.40
N ILE A 66 -5.92 3.89 -0.02
CA ILE A 66 -7.00 2.98 -0.35
C ILE A 66 -7.38 2.21 0.89
N LYS A 67 -8.64 2.30 1.28
CA LYS A 67 -9.24 1.67 2.45
C LYS A 67 -10.13 0.52 2.00
N ILE A 68 -9.86 -0.67 2.49
CA ILE A 68 -10.61 -1.88 2.12
C ILE A 68 -11.51 -2.26 3.29
N GLU A 69 -12.80 -2.45 3.02
CA GLU A 69 -13.72 -2.94 4.03
C GLU A 69 -13.29 -4.31 4.56
N SER A 70 -13.46 -4.53 5.86
CA SER A 70 -12.80 -5.66 6.55
C SER A 70 -13.32 -7.03 6.07
N ASP A 71 -14.57 -7.08 5.60
CA ASP A 71 -15.20 -8.28 5.01
C ASP A 71 -14.79 -8.51 3.53
N LYS A 72 -14.15 -7.52 2.90
CA LYS A 72 -13.63 -7.58 1.52
C LYS A 72 -12.15 -7.99 1.47
N ALA A 73 -11.43 -7.88 2.58
CA ALA A 73 -10.05 -8.31 2.75
C ALA A 73 -9.91 -9.84 2.84
N ARG A 74 -10.12 -10.53 1.71
CA ARG A 74 -10.11 -12.00 1.64
C ARG A 74 -8.69 -12.57 1.75
N ASN A 75 -8.58 -13.76 2.35
CA ASN A 75 -7.33 -14.52 2.47
C ASN A 75 -6.16 -13.72 3.08
N LEU A 76 -6.48 -12.92 4.12
CA LEU A 76 -5.47 -12.22 4.92
C LEU A 76 -4.44 -13.20 5.48
N ARG A 77 -3.18 -12.96 5.13
CA ARG A 77 -2.05 -13.81 5.51
C ARG A 77 -0.78 -12.99 5.69
N VAL A 78 0.16 -13.55 6.44
CA VAL A 78 1.53 -13.03 6.50
C VAL A 78 2.21 -13.29 5.16
N LEU A 79 2.94 -12.30 4.65
CA LEU A 79 3.69 -12.42 3.40
C LEU A 79 4.78 -13.49 3.54
N SER A 80 4.96 -14.28 2.49
CA SER A 80 5.97 -15.35 2.44
C SER A 80 7.28 -14.91 1.79
N GLY A 81 7.27 -13.77 1.11
CA GLY A 81 8.38 -13.26 0.30
C GLY A 81 8.39 -13.81 -1.13
N ASN A 82 7.39 -14.64 -1.49
CA ASN A 82 7.21 -15.14 -2.86
C ASN A 82 6.16 -14.35 -3.65
N GLU A 83 5.46 -13.42 -2.99
CA GLU A 83 4.44 -12.60 -3.63
C GLU A 83 5.08 -11.63 -4.64
N ALA A 84 4.40 -11.42 -5.77
CA ALA A 84 4.82 -10.42 -6.74
C ALA A 84 4.90 -9.04 -6.07
N GLY A 85 5.94 -8.28 -6.40
CA GLY A 85 6.22 -7.00 -5.74
C GLY A 85 7.05 -7.11 -4.46
N THR A 86 7.36 -8.32 -3.96
CA THR A 86 8.38 -8.50 -2.91
C THR A 86 9.72 -7.94 -3.42
N ASP A 87 10.30 -6.99 -2.69
CA ASP A 87 11.62 -6.45 -2.99
C ASP A 87 12.73 -7.21 -2.25
N LYS A 88 13.99 -6.86 -2.53
CA LYS A 88 15.18 -7.47 -1.92
C LYS A 88 15.34 -7.15 -0.42
N ASP A 89 14.58 -6.19 0.10
CA ASP A 89 14.68 -5.69 1.47
C ASP A 89 13.59 -6.31 2.37
N TRP A 90 12.75 -7.20 1.82
CA TRP A 90 11.78 -7.98 2.57
C TRP A 90 12.45 -8.82 3.67
N ILE A 91 11.78 -8.89 4.82
CA ILE A 91 12.18 -9.71 5.96
C ILE A 91 11.02 -10.59 6.42
N PRO A 92 11.30 -11.80 6.96
CA PRO A 92 10.27 -12.66 7.53
C PRO A 92 9.61 -12.02 8.77
N GLY A 93 8.33 -12.35 9.01
CA GLY A 93 7.63 -12.04 10.27
C GLY A 93 6.49 -11.02 10.18
N GLY A 94 6.03 -10.66 8.98
CA GLY A 94 4.86 -9.79 8.81
C GLY A 94 5.12 -8.32 9.14
N HIS A 95 6.37 -7.89 9.06
CA HIS A 95 6.76 -6.51 9.28
C HIS A 95 7.69 -6.06 8.15
N HIS A 96 7.54 -4.81 7.74
CA HIS A 96 8.53 -4.15 6.90
C HIS A 96 9.78 -3.80 7.74
N LYS A 97 10.94 -3.61 7.10
CA LYS A 97 12.21 -3.29 7.78
C LYS A 97 12.18 -2.04 8.68
N ASN A 98 11.19 -1.18 8.49
CA ASN A 98 10.99 0.03 9.29
C ASN A 98 10.09 -0.18 10.53
N GLY A 99 9.62 -1.42 10.76
CA GLY A 99 8.83 -1.82 11.92
C GLY A 99 7.31 -1.81 11.72
N PHE A 100 6.79 -1.29 10.61
CA PHE A 100 5.34 -1.30 10.35
C PHE A 100 4.86 -2.70 9.95
N SER A 101 3.67 -3.05 10.42
CA SER A 101 3.04 -4.33 10.08
C SER A 101 2.68 -4.38 8.59
N GLN A 102 2.90 -5.53 7.98
CA GLN A 102 2.48 -5.82 6.61
C GLN A 102 1.83 -7.19 6.50
N ALA A 103 0.78 -7.25 5.71
CA ALA A 103 0.09 -8.48 5.36
C ALA A 103 -0.26 -8.47 3.87
N VAL A 104 -0.71 -9.62 3.39
CA VAL A 104 -1.21 -9.78 2.02
C VAL A 104 -2.63 -10.28 2.09
N ILE A 105 -3.47 -9.74 1.22
CA ILE A 105 -4.82 -10.25 0.91
C ILE A 105 -4.86 -10.64 -0.57
N ASP A 106 -5.98 -11.20 -1.00
CA ASP A 106 -6.25 -11.35 -2.42
C ASP A 106 -6.46 -9.97 -3.09
N THR A 107 -6.38 -9.93 -4.42
CA THR A 107 -6.74 -8.72 -5.18
C THR A 107 -8.16 -8.27 -4.85
N VAL A 108 -8.40 -6.96 -4.94
CA VAL A 108 -9.64 -6.34 -4.51
C VAL A 108 -10.21 -5.47 -5.61
N ASN A 109 -11.53 -5.49 -5.81
CA ASN A 109 -12.16 -4.58 -6.76
C ASN A 109 -12.14 -3.15 -6.22
N ILE A 110 -11.89 -2.17 -7.07
CA ILE A 110 -11.87 -0.75 -6.70
C ILE A 110 -13.23 -0.28 -6.15
N GLU A 111 -14.33 -0.91 -6.56
CA GLU A 111 -15.69 -0.64 -6.05
C GLU A 111 -15.88 -1.08 -4.59
N ASP A 112 -15.08 -2.02 -4.11
CA ASP A 112 -15.06 -2.47 -2.71
C ASP A 112 -14.15 -1.59 -1.83
N CYS A 113 -13.59 -0.51 -2.39
CA CYS A 113 -12.61 0.34 -1.73
C CYS A 113 -13.14 1.78 -1.53
N MET A 114 -12.74 2.39 -0.41
CA MET A 114 -12.83 3.82 -0.20
C MET A 114 -11.48 4.47 -0.51
N MET A 115 -11.51 5.63 -1.19
CA MET A 115 -10.30 6.32 -1.63
C MET A 115 -10.17 7.67 -0.92
N MET A 116 -9.00 7.93 -0.35
CA MET A 116 -8.66 9.22 0.27
C MET A 116 -7.45 9.82 -0.45
N GLU A 117 -7.65 10.91 -1.20
CA GLU A 117 -6.55 11.64 -1.84
C GLU A 117 -5.65 12.26 -0.75
N LEU A 118 -4.36 11.94 -0.81
CA LEU A 118 -3.35 12.49 0.10
C LEU A 118 -2.88 13.87 -0.38
N LYS A 119 -2.67 14.77 0.57
CA LYS A 119 -2.09 16.09 0.35
C LYS A 119 -0.68 16.09 0.94
N TRP A 120 0.28 16.46 0.11
CA TRP A 120 1.69 16.47 0.46
C TRP A 120 2.13 17.88 0.83
N LYS A 121 3.00 17.99 1.83
CA LYS A 121 3.71 19.25 2.10
C LYS A 121 4.84 19.40 1.07
N SER A 122 4.93 20.61 0.53
CA SER A 122 5.98 21.08 -0.38
C SER A 122 7.31 21.24 0.35
#